data_AF-Q5DM82-F1
#
_entry.id   AF-Q5DM82-F1
#
_cell.length_a   1.000
_cell.length_b   1.000
_cell.length_c   1.000
_cell.angle_alpha   90.00
_cell.angle_beta   90.00
_cell.angle_gamma   90.00
#
_symmetry.space_group_name_H-M   'P 1'
#
loop_
_entity.id
_entity.type
_entity.pdbx_description
1 polymer ?
#
loop_
_entity_poly.entity_id
_entity_poly.type
_entity_poly.pdbx_seq_one_letter_code
_entity_poly.pdbx_strand_id
1 'polypeptide(L)'
;KLYSLSGHINNPCTVEDEMSISVRELIERHGGGVRGGWDNLLGVIPGGSSTPIISKELCETALMDFDSLIEAGSAFGTAGVIVLDKSTDVIDAILRLSKFYLRESCGQCT
;
A
#
# COMPACT_ATOMS: atom_id res chain seq x y z
N LYS A 1 3.18 -2.40 15.39
CA LYS A 1 3.64 -1.48 14.32
C LYS A 1 2.56 -0.46 14.08
N LEU A 2 2.92 0.81 13.86
CA LEU A 2 1.97 1.83 13.40
C LEU A 2 1.78 1.72 11.89
N TYR A 3 0.57 1.41 11.46
CA TYR A 3 0.13 1.36 10.07
C TYR A 3 -0.62 2.63 9.73
N SER A 4 -0.32 3.24 8.58
CA SER A 4 -1.08 4.39 8.07
C SER A 4 -1.83 3.99 6.81
N LEU A 5 -3.12 3.73 6.94
CA LEU A 5 -4.04 3.34 5.88
C LEU A 5 -4.53 4.59 5.14
N SER A 6 -4.27 4.65 3.84
CA SER A 6 -4.57 5.81 2.98
C SER A 6 -5.02 5.37 1.58
N GLY A 7 -5.42 6.34 0.75
CA GLY A 7 -5.87 6.10 -0.62
C GLY A 7 -7.36 5.76 -0.70
N HIS A 8 -7.72 4.80 -1.54
CA HIS A 8 -9.09 4.43 -1.88
C HIS A 8 -9.71 3.46 -0.87
N ILE A 9 -9.75 3.88 0.38
CA ILE A 9 -10.26 3.13 1.53
C ILE A 9 -11.41 3.90 2.18
N ASN A 10 -12.39 3.21 2.78
CA ASN A 10 -13.60 3.86 3.29
C ASN A 10 -13.33 4.75 4.51
N ASN A 11 -12.50 4.27 5.44
CA ASN A 11 -12.12 4.97 6.66
C ASN A 11 -10.59 5.07 6.77
N PRO A 12 -9.94 6.03 6.09
CA PRO A 12 -8.50 6.24 6.22
C PRO A 12 -8.11 6.52 7.67
N CYS A 13 -7.08 5.84 8.18
CA CYS A 13 -6.70 5.95 9.59
C CYS A 13 -5.23 5.57 9.81
N THR A 14 -4.69 5.97 10.95
CA THR A 14 -3.45 5.42 11.48
C THR A 14 -3.79 4.57 12.69
N VAL A 15 -3.37 3.31 12.68
CA VAL A 15 -3.67 2.33 13.73
C VAL A 15 -2.42 1.58 14.11
N GLU A 16 -2.30 1.23 15.39
CA GLU A 16 -1.28 0.28 15.84
C GLU A 16 -1.86 -1.13 15.85
N ASP A 17 -1.11 -2.06 15.26
CA ASP A 17 -1.47 -3.48 15.28
C ASP A 17 -0.23 -4.37 15.31
N GLU A 18 -0.45 -5.67 15.49
CA GLU A 18 0.60 -6.67 15.41
C GLU A 18 1.25 -6.70 14.02
N MET A 19 2.53 -7.10 14.00
CA MET A 19 3.19 -7.43 12.74
C MET A 19 2.70 -8.78 12.24
N SER A 20 2.83 -9.03 10.94
CA SER A 20 2.33 -10.24 10.26
C SER A 20 0.81 -10.39 10.22
N ILE A 21 0.04 -9.33 10.53
CA ILE A 21 -1.38 -9.26 10.18
C ILE A 21 -1.54 -9.35 8.65
N SER A 22 -2.55 -10.06 8.15
CA SER A 22 -2.79 -10.11 6.70
C SER A 22 -3.15 -8.74 6.13
N VAL A 23 -2.73 -8.45 4.89
CA VAL A 23 -3.05 -7.18 4.21
C VAL A 23 -4.56 -6.95 4.17
N ARG A 24 -5.32 -7.99 3.83
CA ARG A 24 -6.78 -7.95 3.76
C ARG A 24 -7.41 -7.65 5.12
N GLU A 25 -6.99 -8.35 6.16
CA GLU A 25 -7.53 -8.15 7.50
C GLU A 25 -7.25 -6.73 7.99
N LEU A 26 -6.03 -6.20 7.78
CA LEU A 26 -5.70 -4.83 8.15
C LEU A 26 -6.65 -3.81 7.48
N ILE A 27 -6.89 -3.95 6.18
CA ILE A 27 -7.74 -3.04 5.39
C ILE A 27 -9.22 -3.16 5.77
N GLU A 28 -9.74 -4.39 5.89
CA GLU A 28 -11.15 -4.62 6.22
C GLU A 28 -11.47 -4.24 7.67
N ARG A 29 -10.61 -4.65 8.62
CA ARG A 29 -10.83 -4.44 10.06
C ARG A 29 -10.72 -2.98 10.47
N HIS A 30 -9.67 -2.29 10.03
CA HIS A 30 -9.37 -0.93 10.50
C HIS A 30 -9.71 0.15 9.49
N GLY A 31 -9.61 -0.16 8.20
CA GLY A 31 -9.94 0.75 7.13
C GLY A 31 -11.41 0.75 6.71
N GLY A 32 -12.22 -0.18 7.24
CA GLY A 32 -13.60 -0.36 6.80
C GLY A 32 -13.72 -0.85 5.34
N GLY A 33 -12.66 -1.48 4.83
CA GLY A 33 -12.61 -2.02 3.48
C GLY A 33 -12.25 -1.02 2.39
N VAL A 34 -12.00 -1.57 1.20
CA VAL A 34 -11.73 -0.80 -0.02
C VAL A 34 -13.01 -0.07 -0.44
N ARG A 35 -12.88 1.13 -1.02
CA ARG A 35 -14.02 1.84 -1.58
C ARG A 35 -14.71 1.00 -2.66
N GLY A 36 -15.99 0.68 -2.48
CA GLY A 36 -16.73 -0.22 -3.37
C GLY A 36 -16.50 -1.73 -3.12
N GLY A 37 -15.85 -2.10 -2.02
CA GLY A 37 -15.62 -3.48 -1.59
C GLY A 37 -14.31 -4.08 -2.11
N TRP A 38 -13.89 -5.22 -1.51
CA TRP A 38 -12.63 -5.89 -1.82
C TRP A 38 -12.46 -6.24 -3.31
N ASP A 39 -13.54 -6.57 -4.01
CA ASP A 39 -13.48 -6.86 -5.45
C ASP A 39 -13.20 -5.65 -6.32
N ASN A 40 -13.34 -4.44 -5.77
CA ASN A 40 -12.95 -3.20 -6.43
C ASN A 40 -11.46 -2.87 -6.23
N LEU A 41 -10.69 -3.69 -5.51
CA LEU A 41 -9.26 -3.48 -5.33
C LEU A 41 -8.51 -3.66 -6.66
N LEU A 42 -7.62 -2.72 -6.98
CA LEU A 42 -6.66 -2.82 -8.06
C LEU A 42 -5.30 -3.31 -7.54
N GLY A 43 -4.84 -2.74 -6.44
CA GLY A 43 -3.58 -3.11 -5.79
C GLY A 43 -3.27 -2.24 -4.58
N VAL A 44 -2.18 -2.57 -3.89
CA VAL A 44 -1.77 -1.87 -2.67
C VAL A 44 -0.28 -1.58 -2.71
N ILE A 45 0.12 -0.39 -2.26
CA ILE A 45 1.51 -0.09 -1.91
C ILE A 45 1.65 -0.30 -0.40
N PRO A 46 2.29 -1.39 0.08
CA PRO A 46 2.19 -1.78 1.49
C PRO A 46 3.12 -0.97 2.41
N GLY A 47 4.30 -0.54 1.93
CA GLY A 47 5.33 0.07 2.77
C GLY A 47 5.51 1.58 2.63
N GLY A 48 4.63 2.25 1.91
CA GLY A 48 4.77 3.65 1.51
C GLY A 48 5.29 3.80 0.09
N SER A 49 5.37 5.03 -0.41
CA SER A 49 5.64 5.33 -1.82
C SER A 49 6.96 4.76 -2.37
N SER A 50 7.88 4.35 -1.49
CA SER A 50 9.18 3.75 -1.84
C SER A 50 9.11 2.25 -2.11
N THR A 51 7.92 1.65 -2.08
CA THR A 51 7.73 0.20 -2.23
C THR A 51 6.89 -0.12 -3.47
N PRO A 52 7.14 -1.25 -4.16
CA PRO A 52 6.33 -1.69 -5.29
C PRO A 52 4.85 -1.94 -4.91
N ILE A 53 3.96 -1.74 -5.89
CA ILE A 53 2.56 -2.21 -5.79
C ILE A 53 2.54 -3.74 -5.75
N ILE A 54 1.73 -4.32 -4.86
CA ILE A 54 1.29 -5.71 -4.92
C ILE A 54 -0.13 -5.79 -5.51
N SER A 55 -0.38 -6.81 -6.32
CA SER A 55 -1.69 -7.01 -6.96
C SER A 55 -2.74 -7.49 -5.95
N LYS A 56 -4.02 -7.42 -6.31
CA LYS A 56 -5.12 -7.95 -5.48
C LYS A 56 -4.87 -9.40 -5.05
N GLU A 57 -4.40 -10.25 -5.96
CA GLU A 57 -4.16 -11.67 -5.72
C GLU A 57 -3.09 -11.87 -4.64
N LEU A 58 -2.00 -11.10 -4.71
CA LEU A 58 -0.94 -11.12 -3.70
C LEU A 58 -1.42 -10.56 -2.36
N CYS A 59 -2.30 -9.54 -2.36
CA CYS A 59 -2.90 -9.01 -1.14
C CYS A 59 -3.75 -10.04 -0.38
N GLU A 60 -4.24 -11.11 -1.03
CA GLU A 60 -5.03 -12.15 -0.36
C GLU A 60 -4.17 -13.07 0.52
N THR A 61 -2.89 -13.24 0.17
CA THR A 61 -1.98 -14.15 0.86
C THR A 61 -0.84 -13.45 1.62
N ALA A 62 -0.54 -12.20 1.27
CA ALA A 62 0.56 -11.46 1.87
C ALA A 62 0.27 -11.04 3.33
N LEU A 63 1.30 -11.16 4.16
CA LEU A 63 1.33 -10.67 5.53
C LEU A 63 2.07 -9.35 5.60
N MET A 64 1.67 -8.48 6.53
CA MET A 64 2.31 -7.20 6.80
C MET A 64 3.55 -7.39 7.67
N ASP A 65 4.57 -7.99 7.09
CA ASP A 65 5.91 -8.14 7.66
C ASP A 65 6.99 -8.03 6.58
N PHE A 66 8.26 -8.11 6.99
CA PHE A 66 9.38 -7.90 6.09
C PHE A 66 9.52 -9.02 5.04
N ASP A 67 9.44 -10.28 5.48
CA ASP A 67 9.76 -11.42 4.63
C ASP A 67 8.63 -11.70 3.63
N SER A 68 7.38 -11.71 4.09
CA SER A 68 6.22 -11.97 3.23
C SER A 68 6.08 -10.94 2.12
N LEU A 69 6.35 -9.66 2.41
CA LEU A 69 6.28 -8.61 1.40
C LEU A 69 7.45 -8.65 0.41
N ILE A 70 8.64 -9.09 0.83
CA ILE A 70 9.76 -9.33 -0.09
C ILE A 70 9.43 -10.49 -1.04
N GLU A 71 8.86 -11.58 -0.51
CA GLU A 71 8.41 -12.73 -1.31
C GLU A 71 7.32 -12.34 -2.33
N ALA A 72 6.45 -11.40 -1.96
CA ALA A 72 5.44 -10.81 -2.86
C ALA A 72 6.02 -9.78 -3.86
N GLY A 73 7.34 -9.57 -3.89
CA GLY A 73 8.00 -8.63 -4.80
C GLY A 73 7.89 -7.16 -4.40
N SER A 74 7.63 -6.87 -3.12
CA SER A 74 7.54 -5.53 -2.55
C SER A 74 8.39 -5.41 -1.28
N ALA A 75 8.04 -4.50 -0.36
CA ALA A 75 8.74 -4.30 0.90
C ALA A 75 7.83 -3.68 1.98
N PHE A 76 8.15 -3.91 3.26
CA PHE A 76 7.38 -3.41 4.41
C PHE A 76 7.51 -1.91 4.68
N GLY A 77 8.68 -1.33 4.38
CA GLY A 77 8.95 0.10 4.48
C GLY A 77 8.47 0.75 5.79
N THR A 78 7.78 1.88 5.64
CA THR A 78 7.22 2.66 6.75
C THR A 78 5.92 2.09 7.31
N ALA A 79 5.31 1.11 6.63
CA ALA A 79 3.91 0.69 6.80
C ALA A 79 2.87 1.80 6.48
N GLY A 80 3.22 2.71 5.56
CA GLY A 80 2.27 3.62 4.91
C GLY A 80 1.52 2.90 3.80
N VAL A 81 0.40 2.27 4.14
CA VAL A 81 -0.41 1.47 3.22
C VAL A 81 -1.24 2.39 2.33
N ILE A 82 -1.01 2.35 1.02
CA ILE A 82 -1.77 3.12 0.02
C ILE A 82 -2.62 2.15 -0.79
N VAL A 83 -3.94 2.25 -0.64
CA VAL A 83 -4.92 1.40 -1.32
C VAL A 83 -5.33 2.03 -2.65
N LEU A 84 -5.31 1.25 -3.73
CA LEU A 84 -5.72 1.67 -5.07
C LEU A 84 -6.92 0.83 -5.52
N ASP A 85 -8.04 1.48 -5.85
CA ASP A 85 -9.22 0.82 -6.42
C ASP A 85 -9.19 0.85 -7.96
N LYS A 86 -10.08 0.09 -8.60
CA LYS A 86 -10.17 -0.02 -10.07
C LYS A 86 -10.61 1.26 -10.78
N SER A 87 -11.05 2.29 -10.05
CA SER A 87 -11.41 3.58 -10.66
C SER A 87 -10.19 4.48 -10.92
N THR A 88 -9.03 4.14 -10.36
CA THR A 88 -7.82 4.95 -10.49
C THR A 88 -7.03 4.60 -11.75
N ASP A 89 -6.45 5.61 -12.39
CA ASP A 89 -5.36 5.41 -13.34
C ASP A 89 -4.06 5.15 -12.55
N VAL A 90 -3.64 3.88 -12.49
CA VAL A 90 -2.44 3.48 -11.77
C VAL A 90 -1.17 4.03 -12.41
N ILE A 91 -1.16 4.24 -13.73
CA ILE A 91 0.00 4.81 -14.42
C ILE A 91 0.16 6.28 -14.03
N ASP A 92 -0.94 7.04 -14.00
CA ASP A 92 -0.88 8.44 -13.55
C ASP A 92 -0.52 8.55 -12.05
N ALA A 93 -1.04 7.65 -11.22
CA ALA A 93 -0.69 7.59 -9.80
C ALA A 93 0.82 7.35 -9.60
N ILE A 94 1.40 6.36 -10.29
CA ILE A 94 2.83 6.08 -10.24
C ILE A 94 3.65 7.22 -10.85
N LEU A 95 3.22 7.81 -11.97
CA LEU A 95 3.85 8.99 -12.55
C LEU A 95 3.89 10.15 -11.55
N ARG A 96 2.83 10.33 -10.76
CA ARG A 96 2.78 11.35 -9.71
C ARG A 96 3.79 11.10 -8.60
N LEU A 97 3.99 9.83 -8.21
CA LEU A 97 5.05 9.42 -7.28
C LEU A 97 6.44 9.63 -7.87
N SER A 98 6.67 9.27 -9.14
CA SER A 98 7.95 9.54 -9.82
C SER A 98 8.25 11.04 -9.88
N LYS A 99 7.26 11.88 -10.14
CA LYS A 99 7.39 13.35 -10.09
C LYS A 99 7.71 13.86 -8.68
N PHE A 100 7.20 13.20 -7.64
CA PHE A 100 7.56 13.50 -6.25
C PHE A 100 9.04 13.18 -6.01
N TYR A 101 9.51 11.99 -6.38
CA TYR A 101 10.92 11.63 -6.23
C TYR A 101 11.85 12.52 -7.05
N LEU A 102 11.44 12.95 -8.24
CA LEU A 102 12.20 13.92 -9.04
C LEU A 102 12.35 15.26 -8.31
N ARG A 103 11.27 15.75 -7.69
CA ARG A 103 11.26 17.05 -7.00
C ARG A 103 12.05 17.02 -5.69
N GLU A 104 11.93 15.94 -4.93
CA GLU A 104 12.51 15.83 -3.58
C GLU A 104 13.88 15.13 -3.57
N SER A 105 14.42 14.77 -4.74
CA SER A 105 15.76 14.20 -4.85
C SER A 105 16.82 15.22 -4.41
N CYS A 106 17.83 14.75 -3.66
CA CYS A 106 18.96 15.59 -3.26
C CYS A 106 19.88 15.96 -4.45
N GLY A 107 19.77 15.24 -5.57
CA GLY A 107 20.55 15.50 -6.79
C GLY A 107 22.03 15.12 -6.72
N GLN A 108 22.46 14.34 -5.71
CA GLN A 108 23.88 14.03 -5.51
C GLN A 108 24.46 13.03 -6.53
N CYS A 109 23.65 12.09 -7.01
CA CYS A 109 24.09 11.01 -7.91
C CYS A 109 23.53 11.22 -9.33
N THR A 110 24.30 10.84 -10.35
CA THR A 110 23.90 10.80 -11.77
C THR A 110 23.61 9.38 -12.21
#